data_AF-A0A534QET3-F1
#
_entry.id   AF-A0A534QET3-F1
#
_cell.length_a   1.000
_cell.length_b   1.000
_cell.length_c   1.000
_cell.angle_alpha   90.00
_cell.angle_beta   90.00
_cell.angle_gamma   90.00
#
_symmetry.space_group_name_H-M   'P 1'
#
loop_
_entity.id
_entity.type
_entity.pdbx_description
1 polymer ?
#
loop_
_entity_poly.entity_id
_entity_poly.type
_entity_poly.pdbx_seq_one_letter_code
_entity_poly.pdbx_strand_id
1 'polypeptide(L)'
;MSIAAAGLLMFGAAGVGATPPGPGQHFDCTDGGNTSCAADDPGCVSNTRDHEKCSRTIGRALAKAFYGVIKCHITQVGKRFKSSANLNGQAQAEENCEEGNGNGHSVKEKLDDVLAMLAASGRCDPAQLSAASAREAELFGTGPTSLDARNAQFYCDPGDPIGDDDSGSVPASQNVLMCENTVAKNVARLHVFAAKCHEKMNHAFAKGQDFDEETCEETDPVSHRGALDKYNQQRDKLAALGICPSCLDSAAIDSLGAATLAEVDGNNGGVYPCNLGP
;
A
#
# COMPACT_ATOMS: atom_id res chain seq x y z
N MET A 1 59.37 -43.25 15.39
CA MET A 1 58.58 -42.24 14.66
C MET A 1 57.14 -42.36 15.13
N SER A 2 56.73 -41.44 16.00
CA SER A 2 55.39 -41.40 16.59
C SER A 2 54.43 -40.71 15.62
N ILE A 3 53.24 -41.27 15.41
CA ILE A 3 52.13 -40.59 14.74
C ILE A 3 51.00 -40.50 15.76
N ALA A 4 50.74 -39.28 16.23
CA ALA A 4 49.60 -38.95 17.07
C ALA A 4 48.37 -38.72 16.17
N ALA A 5 47.28 -39.44 16.44
CA ALA A 5 45.99 -39.21 15.82
C ALA A 5 45.30 -38.02 16.53
N ALA A 6 45.23 -36.88 15.86
CA ALA A 6 44.42 -35.75 16.29
C ALA A 6 42.98 -35.98 15.79
N GLY A 7 42.07 -36.28 16.72
CA GLY A 7 40.64 -36.34 16.45
C GLY A 7 40.08 -34.94 16.20
N LEU A 8 39.57 -34.71 15.00
CA LEU A 8 38.86 -33.49 14.63
C LEU A 8 37.41 -33.60 15.14
N LEU A 9 37.15 -32.98 16.29
CA LEU A 9 35.79 -32.75 16.79
C LEU A 9 35.14 -31.65 15.93
N MET A 10 34.30 -32.05 14.97
CA MET A 10 33.37 -31.17 14.29
C MET A 10 32.28 -30.75 15.29
N PHE A 11 32.37 -29.53 15.82
CA PHE A 11 31.24 -28.87 16.47
C PHE A 11 30.26 -28.45 15.38
N GLY A 12 29.15 -29.19 15.24
CA GLY A 12 28.00 -28.72 14.49
C GLY A 12 27.43 -27.49 15.20
N ALA A 13 27.52 -26.33 14.55
CA ALA A 13 26.71 -25.19 14.94
C ALA A 13 25.25 -25.60 14.72
N ALA A 14 24.53 -25.87 15.80
CA ALA A 14 23.07 -25.84 15.76
C ALA A 14 22.71 -24.44 15.27
N GLY A 15 22.21 -24.34 14.03
CA GLY A 15 21.73 -23.07 13.49
C GLY A 15 20.77 -22.47 14.51
N VAL A 16 21.05 -21.25 14.94
CA VAL A 16 20.15 -20.49 15.79
C VAL A 16 18.85 -20.42 15.00
N GLY A 17 17.83 -21.17 15.46
CA GLY A 17 16.53 -21.13 14.82
C GLY A 17 16.07 -19.69 14.85
N ALA A 18 15.64 -19.19 13.70
CA ALA A 18 15.18 -17.83 13.60
C ALA A 18 13.99 -17.59 14.55
N THR A 19 14.01 -16.44 15.21
CA THR A 19 12.98 -16.07 16.18
C THR A 19 12.38 -14.74 15.75
N PRO A 20 11.29 -14.73 14.96
CA PRO A 20 10.57 -13.51 14.66
C PRO A 20 9.81 -13.01 15.91
N PRO A 21 9.34 -11.75 15.91
CA PRO A 21 8.35 -11.30 16.87
C PRO A 21 7.12 -12.22 16.90
N GLY A 22 6.61 -12.47 18.09
CA GLY A 22 5.46 -13.33 18.36
C GLY A 22 4.18 -12.52 18.61
N PRO A 23 3.05 -13.22 18.85
CA PRO A 23 1.74 -12.60 19.07
C PRO A 23 1.78 -11.48 20.13
N GLY A 24 1.34 -10.28 19.74
CA GLY A 24 1.29 -9.08 20.58
C GLY A 24 2.59 -8.28 20.69
N GLN A 25 3.71 -8.77 20.16
CA GLN A 25 5.00 -8.07 20.15
C GLN A 25 5.08 -7.09 18.97
N HIS A 26 5.87 -6.03 19.12
CA HIS A 26 6.17 -5.10 18.03
C HIS A 26 6.93 -5.79 16.88
N PHE A 27 6.66 -5.36 15.65
CA PHE A 27 7.34 -5.88 14.44
C PHE A 27 8.85 -5.58 14.42
N ASP A 28 9.29 -4.55 15.14
CA ASP A 28 10.67 -4.08 15.22
C ASP A 28 11.57 -4.90 16.17
N CYS A 29 11.06 -6.02 16.71
CA CYS A 29 11.72 -6.88 17.69
C CYS A 29 12.04 -6.25 19.06
N THR A 30 11.50 -5.07 19.39
CA THR A 30 11.78 -4.41 20.68
C THR A 30 11.24 -5.19 21.88
N ASP A 31 10.18 -5.98 21.69
CA ASP A 31 9.58 -6.84 22.71
C ASP A 31 10.02 -8.31 22.65
N GLY A 32 10.82 -8.68 21.66
CA GLY A 32 11.28 -10.05 21.45
C GLY A 32 11.47 -10.43 19.97
N GLY A 33 12.19 -11.53 19.77
CA GLY A 33 12.71 -11.93 18.45
C GLY A 33 14.09 -11.34 18.17
N ASN A 34 14.77 -11.88 17.16
CA ASN A 34 16.09 -11.43 16.70
C ASN A 34 16.32 -11.60 15.19
N THR A 35 15.30 -12.04 14.46
CA THR A 35 15.28 -12.18 13.00
C THR A 35 14.02 -11.54 12.46
N SER A 36 14.04 -11.16 11.18
CA SER A 36 12.86 -10.63 10.48
C SER A 36 12.28 -9.35 11.11
N CYS A 37 13.10 -8.53 11.77
CA CYS A 37 12.61 -7.29 12.40
C CYS A 37 12.29 -6.25 11.32
N ALA A 38 11.07 -5.71 11.31
CA ALA A 38 10.64 -4.62 10.42
C ALA A 38 10.56 -3.33 11.26
N ALA A 39 11.61 -2.51 11.20
CA ALA A 39 11.84 -1.43 12.17
C ALA A 39 11.15 -0.10 11.79
N ASP A 40 10.83 0.05 10.52
CA ASP A 40 10.05 1.13 9.91
C ASP A 40 8.54 0.84 9.87
N ASP A 41 8.15 -0.39 10.20
CA ASP A 41 6.78 -0.86 10.34
C ASP A 41 6.25 -0.72 11.79
N PRO A 42 5.61 0.39 12.18
CA PRO A 42 4.93 0.50 13.46
C PRO A 42 3.80 -0.54 13.59
N GLY A 43 3.49 -0.90 14.83
CA GLY A 43 2.40 -1.83 15.13
C GLY A 43 2.92 -3.14 15.73
N CYS A 44 1.99 -4.07 15.91
CA CYS A 44 2.26 -5.32 16.59
C CYS A 44 1.67 -6.51 15.86
N VAL A 45 2.32 -7.66 16.01
CA VAL A 45 1.81 -8.94 15.57
C VAL A 45 0.44 -9.20 16.20
N SER A 46 -0.52 -9.63 15.40
CA SER A 46 -1.86 -9.99 15.90
C SER A 46 -1.78 -11.04 17.01
N ASN A 47 -2.34 -10.73 18.18
CA ASN A 47 -2.24 -11.57 19.38
C ASN A 47 -3.19 -12.80 19.35
N THR A 48 -4.20 -12.80 18.48
CA THR A 48 -5.11 -13.93 18.28
C THR A 48 -5.34 -14.22 16.79
N ARG A 49 -5.87 -15.43 16.50
CA ARG A 49 -6.25 -15.81 15.14
C ARG A 49 -7.39 -14.97 14.58
N ASP A 50 -8.30 -14.50 15.42
CA ASP A 50 -9.43 -13.69 14.96
C ASP A 50 -9.00 -12.24 14.71
N HIS A 51 -8.09 -11.70 15.54
CA HIS A 51 -7.45 -10.41 15.29
C HIS A 51 -6.60 -10.46 14.00
N GLU A 52 -5.88 -11.55 13.72
CA GLU A 52 -5.16 -11.72 12.45
C GLU A 52 -6.10 -11.68 11.25
N LYS A 53 -7.24 -12.40 11.31
CA LYS A 53 -8.23 -12.38 10.23
C LYS A 53 -8.85 -10.99 10.07
N CYS A 54 -9.10 -10.31 11.19
CA CYS A 54 -9.64 -8.96 11.19
C CYS A 54 -8.67 -8.00 10.48
N SER A 55 -7.42 -7.87 10.96
CA SER A 55 -6.39 -7.01 10.37
C SER A 55 -6.15 -7.33 8.90
N ARG A 56 -6.06 -8.61 8.52
CA ARG A 56 -5.95 -9.00 7.10
C ARG A 56 -7.13 -8.50 6.26
N THR A 57 -8.34 -8.57 6.79
CA THR A 57 -9.53 -8.12 6.06
C THR A 57 -9.55 -6.60 5.95
N ILE A 58 -9.20 -5.88 7.03
CA ILE A 58 -9.04 -4.42 7.06
C ILE A 58 -7.98 -3.97 6.05
N GLY A 59 -6.74 -4.47 6.14
CA GLY A 59 -5.65 -4.07 5.26
C GLY A 59 -5.98 -4.30 3.78
N ARG A 60 -6.62 -5.43 3.45
CA ARG A 60 -7.10 -5.69 2.08
C ARG A 60 -8.22 -4.75 1.64
N ALA A 61 -9.12 -4.36 2.54
CA ALA A 61 -10.21 -3.46 2.23
C ALA A 61 -9.69 -2.04 1.97
N LEU A 62 -8.81 -1.53 2.85
CA LEU A 62 -8.16 -0.23 2.70
C LEU A 62 -7.31 -0.17 1.42
N ALA A 63 -6.46 -1.17 1.16
CA ALA A 63 -5.65 -1.21 -0.06
C ALA A 63 -6.51 -1.27 -1.34
N LYS A 64 -7.66 -1.98 -1.29
CA LYS A 64 -8.64 -1.97 -2.40
C LYS A 64 -9.34 -0.64 -2.55
N ALA A 65 -9.63 0.05 -1.44
CA ALA A 65 -10.25 1.36 -1.46
C ALA A 65 -9.32 2.39 -2.11
N PHE A 66 -8.06 2.45 -1.67
CA PHE A 66 -7.02 3.25 -2.30
C PHE A 66 -6.95 3.00 -3.81
N TYR A 67 -6.80 1.74 -4.23
CA TYR A 67 -6.73 1.39 -5.65
C TYR A 67 -8.01 1.71 -6.41
N GLY A 68 -9.16 1.60 -5.75
CA GLY A 68 -10.48 1.92 -6.29
C GLY A 68 -10.62 3.39 -6.63
N VAL A 69 -10.27 4.28 -5.69
CA VAL A 69 -10.33 5.73 -5.87
C VAL A 69 -9.38 6.19 -6.98
N ILE A 70 -8.12 5.75 -6.98
CA ILE A 70 -7.19 6.08 -8.08
C ILE A 70 -7.74 5.67 -9.45
N LYS A 71 -8.48 4.56 -9.52
CA LYS A 71 -9.17 4.15 -10.75
C LYS A 71 -10.37 5.05 -11.13
N CYS A 72 -11.07 5.58 -10.14
CA CYS A 72 -12.12 6.56 -10.35
C CYS A 72 -11.51 7.85 -10.92
N HIS A 73 -10.47 8.42 -10.30
CA HIS A 73 -9.69 9.56 -10.84
C HIS A 73 -9.16 9.34 -12.25
N ILE A 74 -8.55 8.18 -12.55
CA ILE A 74 -8.12 7.83 -13.92
C ILE A 74 -9.28 7.88 -14.93
N THR A 75 -10.46 7.42 -14.51
CA THR A 75 -11.65 7.41 -15.36
C THR A 75 -12.17 8.82 -15.59
N GLN A 76 -12.19 9.64 -14.53
CA GLN A 76 -12.54 11.05 -14.56
C GLN A 76 -11.67 11.81 -15.54
N VAL A 77 -10.35 11.80 -15.32
CA VAL A 77 -9.39 12.52 -16.16
C VAL A 77 -9.50 12.06 -17.60
N GLY A 78 -9.65 10.75 -17.84
CA GLY A 78 -9.85 10.21 -19.18
C GLY A 78 -11.11 10.74 -19.89
N LYS A 79 -12.21 10.97 -19.17
CA LYS A 79 -13.43 11.60 -19.75
C LYS A 79 -13.23 13.09 -19.96
N ARG A 80 -12.63 13.80 -19.00
CA ARG A 80 -12.35 15.24 -19.10
C ARG A 80 -11.45 15.55 -20.27
N PHE A 81 -10.36 14.79 -20.44
CA PHE A 81 -9.46 14.89 -21.59
C PHE A 81 -10.20 14.69 -22.92
N LYS A 82 -11.07 13.68 -23.01
CA LYS A 82 -11.88 13.46 -24.22
C LYS A 82 -12.85 14.61 -24.48
N SER A 83 -13.43 15.20 -23.43
CA SER A 83 -14.32 16.36 -23.56
C SER A 83 -13.56 17.58 -24.08
N SER A 84 -12.41 17.90 -23.47
CA SER A 84 -11.57 19.05 -23.87
C SER A 84 -10.98 18.87 -25.27
N ALA A 85 -10.63 17.64 -25.66
CA ALA A 85 -10.16 17.32 -27.01
C ALA A 85 -11.29 17.22 -28.07
N ASN A 86 -12.55 17.49 -27.70
CA ASN A 86 -13.73 17.33 -28.57
C ASN A 86 -13.87 15.90 -29.15
N LEU A 87 -13.45 14.91 -28.36
CA LEU A 87 -13.48 13.48 -28.66
C LEU A 87 -14.66 12.81 -27.93
N ASN A 88 -15.90 13.20 -28.24
CA ASN A 88 -17.13 12.61 -27.66
C ASN A 88 -17.05 12.32 -26.14
N GLY A 89 -16.46 13.23 -25.35
CA GLY A 89 -16.37 13.11 -23.90
C GLY A 89 -17.67 13.57 -23.23
N GLN A 90 -18.15 12.82 -22.25
CA GLN A 90 -19.23 13.30 -21.37
C GLN A 90 -18.62 14.07 -20.20
N ALA A 91 -19.19 15.24 -19.90
CA ALA A 91 -18.82 16.04 -18.76
C ALA A 91 -19.43 15.45 -17.47
N GLN A 92 -18.57 15.19 -16.49
CA GLN A 92 -18.85 15.26 -15.05
C GLN A 92 -19.94 14.30 -14.52
N ALA A 93 -19.53 13.10 -14.08
CA ALA A 93 -20.39 12.24 -13.25
C ALA A 93 -19.60 11.13 -12.52
N GLU A 94 -18.38 11.43 -12.06
CA GLU A 94 -17.52 10.45 -11.38
C GLU A 94 -17.62 10.47 -9.85
N GLU A 95 -18.17 11.51 -9.22
CA GLU A 95 -18.49 11.59 -7.78
C GLU A 95 -19.12 10.29 -7.22
N ASN A 96 -19.99 9.67 -8.03
CA ASN A 96 -20.70 8.45 -7.66
C ASN A 96 -19.78 7.21 -7.56
N CYS A 97 -18.52 7.31 -8.01
CA CYS A 97 -17.53 6.25 -7.98
C CYS A 97 -16.82 6.17 -6.63
N GLU A 98 -16.59 7.30 -5.96
CA GLU A 98 -15.69 7.40 -4.80
C GLU A 98 -16.46 7.43 -3.49
N GLU A 99 -17.29 8.47 -3.28
CA GLU A 99 -18.11 8.65 -2.09
C GLU A 99 -19.56 8.16 -2.27
N GLY A 100 -20.03 8.10 -3.53
CA GLY A 100 -21.31 7.49 -3.89
C GLY A 100 -22.51 8.42 -3.82
N ASN A 101 -23.68 7.83 -4.10
CA ASN A 101 -24.98 8.52 -4.07
C ASN A 101 -26.05 7.71 -3.33
N GLY A 102 -25.63 6.78 -2.47
CA GLY A 102 -26.52 5.90 -1.71
C GLY A 102 -26.99 4.66 -2.47
N ASN A 103 -26.32 4.30 -3.58
CA ASN A 103 -26.63 3.09 -4.35
C ASN A 103 -25.74 1.88 -4.00
N GLY A 104 -24.79 2.03 -3.06
CA GLY A 104 -23.92 0.94 -2.59
C GLY A 104 -22.89 0.48 -3.63
N HIS A 105 -22.49 1.35 -4.55
CA HIS A 105 -21.56 1.01 -5.63
C HIS A 105 -20.26 1.80 -5.61
N SER A 106 -20.16 2.84 -4.79
CA SER A 106 -18.92 3.60 -4.65
C SER A 106 -17.83 2.80 -3.94
N VAL A 107 -16.63 3.35 -3.93
CA VAL A 107 -15.48 2.75 -3.26
C VAL A 107 -15.63 2.87 -1.75
N LYS A 108 -16.05 4.04 -1.25
CA LYS A 108 -16.27 4.29 0.17
C LYS A 108 -17.37 3.42 0.74
N GLU A 109 -18.54 3.36 0.09
CA GLU A 109 -19.67 2.52 0.55
C GLU A 109 -19.24 1.04 0.70
N LYS A 110 -18.39 0.54 -0.20
CA LYS A 110 -17.87 -0.85 -0.10
C LYS A 110 -16.89 -1.03 1.06
N LEU A 111 -16.12 -0.01 1.41
CA LEU A 111 -15.25 -0.04 2.58
C LEU A 111 -16.09 -0.01 3.86
N ASP A 112 -17.05 0.92 3.94
CA ASP A 112 -18.02 1.02 5.02
C ASP A 112 -18.74 -0.31 5.27
N ASP A 113 -19.23 -0.96 4.20
CA ASP A 113 -19.88 -2.28 4.27
C ASP A 113 -18.97 -3.36 4.88
N VAL A 114 -17.67 -3.37 4.52
CA VAL A 114 -16.71 -4.31 5.07
C VAL A 114 -16.44 -4.03 6.55
N LEU A 115 -16.30 -2.76 6.94
CA LEU A 115 -16.08 -2.39 8.34
C LEU A 115 -17.31 -2.70 9.20
N ALA A 116 -18.52 -2.44 8.69
CA ALA A 116 -19.77 -2.81 9.36
C ALA A 116 -19.91 -4.33 9.52
N MET A 117 -19.60 -5.10 8.47
CA MET A 117 -19.57 -6.57 8.52
C MET A 117 -18.56 -7.07 9.58
N LEU A 118 -17.37 -6.47 9.65
CA LEU A 118 -16.35 -6.83 10.63
C LEU A 118 -16.80 -6.51 12.07
N ALA A 119 -17.40 -5.34 12.29
CA ALA A 119 -17.98 -4.97 13.57
C ALA A 119 -19.07 -5.96 14.03
N ALA A 120 -19.94 -6.38 13.11
CA ALA A 120 -20.98 -7.37 13.39
C ALA A 120 -20.43 -8.80 13.62
N SER A 121 -19.20 -9.09 13.19
CA SER A 121 -18.63 -10.44 13.26
C SER A 121 -18.18 -10.86 14.66
N GLY A 122 -17.93 -9.91 15.56
CA GLY A 122 -17.34 -10.14 16.88
C GLY A 122 -15.89 -10.65 16.87
N ARG A 123 -15.21 -10.61 15.71
CA ARG A 123 -13.82 -11.10 15.55
C ARG A 123 -12.75 -10.04 15.76
N CYS A 124 -13.15 -8.77 15.67
CA CYS A 124 -12.24 -7.64 15.72
C CYS A 124 -12.21 -7.06 17.12
N ASP A 125 -11.03 -6.70 17.57
CA ASP A 125 -10.89 -5.81 18.72
C ASP A 125 -11.40 -4.40 18.35
N PRO A 126 -12.06 -3.67 19.27
CA PRO A 126 -12.48 -2.28 19.04
C PRO A 126 -11.35 -1.36 18.55
N ALA A 127 -10.11 -1.58 18.98
CA ALA A 127 -8.95 -0.81 18.53
C ALA A 127 -8.67 -1.01 17.03
N GLN A 128 -8.83 -2.23 16.51
CA GLN A 128 -8.66 -2.52 15.08
C GLN A 128 -9.70 -1.77 14.23
N LEU A 129 -10.96 -1.76 14.67
CA LEU A 129 -12.03 -1.05 13.96
C LEU A 129 -11.85 0.47 14.06
N SER A 130 -11.49 0.98 15.23
CA SER A 130 -11.24 2.41 15.42
C SER A 130 -10.08 2.91 14.57
N ALA A 131 -8.98 2.15 14.48
CA ALA A 131 -7.84 2.49 13.65
C ALA A 131 -8.20 2.46 12.15
N ALA A 132 -8.95 1.45 11.71
CA ALA A 132 -9.45 1.37 10.34
C ALA A 132 -10.35 2.54 9.96
N SER A 133 -11.29 2.93 10.83
CA SER A 133 -12.16 4.08 10.60
C SER A 133 -11.41 5.42 10.60
N ALA A 134 -10.36 5.57 11.42
CA ALA A 134 -9.52 6.76 11.38
C ALA A 134 -8.77 6.88 10.04
N ARG A 135 -8.23 5.76 9.55
CA ARG A 135 -7.56 5.72 8.24
C ARG A 135 -8.53 5.96 7.08
N GLU A 136 -9.72 5.40 7.14
CA GLU A 136 -10.77 5.71 6.17
C GLU A 136 -11.08 7.21 6.14
N ALA A 137 -11.30 7.82 7.31
CA ALA A 137 -11.59 9.26 7.40
C ALA A 137 -10.45 10.14 6.86
N GLU A 138 -9.20 9.69 6.96
CA GLU A 138 -8.05 10.36 6.34
C GLU A 138 -8.09 10.23 4.81
N LEU A 139 -8.27 9.01 4.30
CA LEU A 139 -8.23 8.71 2.86
C LEU A 139 -9.35 9.43 2.09
N PHE A 140 -10.55 9.49 2.66
CA PHE A 140 -11.74 10.13 2.09
C PHE A 140 -12.03 11.52 2.71
N GLY A 141 -11.03 12.12 3.36
CA GLY A 141 -11.15 13.45 3.92
C GLY A 141 -10.81 14.54 2.91
N THR A 142 -10.64 15.77 3.39
CA THR A 142 -10.16 16.92 2.59
C THR A 142 -8.74 17.36 2.95
N GLY A 143 -8.04 16.54 3.74
CA GLY A 143 -6.67 16.81 4.16
C GLY A 143 -5.65 16.59 3.04
N PRO A 144 -4.38 17.02 3.22
CA PRO A 144 -3.35 16.91 2.19
C PRO A 144 -2.97 15.46 1.83
N THR A 145 -3.33 14.49 2.68
CA THR A 145 -3.13 13.05 2.45
C THR A 145 -4.37 12.34 1.93
N SER A 146 -5.49 13.05 1.75
CA SER A 146 -6.68 12.46 1.12
C SER A 146 -6.40 12.10 -0.33
N LEU A 147 -7.16 11.13 -0.84
CA LEU A 147 -6.92 10.61 -2.18
C LEU A 147 -7.20 11.68 -3.25
N ASP A 148 -8.18 12.55 -3.04
CA ASP A 148 -8.52 13.65 -3.97
C ASP A 148 -7.43 14.72 -4.00
N ALA A 149 -6.86 15.06 -2.84
CA ALA A 149 -5.74 16.00 -2.75
C ALA A 149 -4.49 15.43 -3.46
N ARG A 150 -4.28 14.12 -3.35
CA ARG A 150 -3.14 13.43 -3.96
C ARG A 150 -3.26 13.28 -5.47
N ASN A 151 -4.45 13.44 -6.04
CA ASN A 151 -4.66 13.34 -7.47
C ASN A 151 -3.73 14.30 -8.27
N ALA A 152 -3.44 15.48 -7.71
CA ALA A 152 -2.49 16.45 -8.28
C ALA A 152 -1.02 15.96 -8.32
N GLN A 153 -0.66 14.92 -7.57
CA GLN A 153 0.67 14.30 -7.66
C GLN A 153 0.85 13.55 -8.98
N PHE A 154 -0.24 13.13 -9.62
CA PHE A 154 -0.21 12.40 -10.89
C PHE A 154 -0.59 13.28 -12.07
N TYR A 155 -1.59 14.14 -11.91
CA TYR A 155 -2.08 15.00 -12.99
C TYR A 155 -1.64 16.44 -12.75
N CYS A 156 -0.34 16.64 -12.90
CA CYS A 156 0.38 17.87 -12.55
C CYS A 156 0.72 18.72 -13.78
N ASP A 157 0.42 18.25 -15.00
CA ASP A 157 0.60 19.01 -16.23
C ASP A 157 -0.29 20.28 -16.22
N PRO A 158 0.20 21.46 -16.63
CA PRO A 158 -0.62 22.67 -16.63
C PRO A 158 -1.84 22.53 -17.54
N GLY A 159 -3.03 22.80 -17.01
CA GLY A 159 -4.26 22.70 -17.78
C GLY A 159 -5.51 23.09 -16.99
N ASP A 160 -6.68 22.89 -17.61
CA ASP A 160 -7.97 23.10 -16.97
C ASP A 160 -8.12 22.16 -15.75
N PRO A 161 -8.79 22.58 -14.67
CA PRO A 161 -9.01 21.70 -13.51
C PRO A 161 -9.75 20.40 -13.87
N ILE A 162 -9.37 19.30 -13.21
CA ILE A 162 -10.00 18.00 -13.39
C ILE A 162 -11.42 17.96 -12.84
N GLY A 163 -11.66 18.54 -11.66
CA GLY A 163 -12.92 18.53 -10.92
C GLY A 163 -12.98 19.74 -9.99
N ASP A 164 -14.05 19.83 -9.18
CA ASP A 164 -14.21 20.86 -8.16
C ASP A 164 -13.62 20.47 -6.79
N ASP A 165 -13.53 19.18 -6.48
CA ASP A 165 -12.91 18.61 -5.29
C ASP A 165 -11.64 17.79 -5.60
N ASP A 166 -11.55 17.22 -6.80
CA ASP A 166 -10.36 16.54 -7.29
C ASP A 166 -9.23 17.49 -7.70
N SER A 167 -8.09 17.35 -7.03
CA SER A 167 -6.91 18.18 -7.31
C SER A 167 -6.21 17.77 -8.61
N GLY A 168 -5.65 18.73 -9.32
CA GLY A 168 -4.87 18.51 -10.54
C GLY A 168 -5.55 19.04 -11.80
N SER A 169 -4.92 18.76 -12.95
CA SER A 169 -5.27 19.38 -14.22
C SER A 169 -5.44 18.35 -15.34
N VAL A 170 -6.33 18.67 -16.28
CA VAL A 170 -6.58 17.87 -17.48
C VAL A 170 -5.31 17.87 -18.34
N PRO A 171 -4.80 16.70 -18.75
CA PRO A 171 -3.50 16.63 -19.42
C PRO A 171 -3.51 17.30 -20.80
N ALA A 172 -2.42 17.94 -21.20
CA ALA A 172 -2.38 18.69 -22.47
C ALA A 172 -2.33 17.80 -23.73
N SER A 173 -1.98 16.52 -23.60
CA SER A 173 -1.89 15.60 -24.74
C SER A 173 -2.14 14.14 -24.37
N GLN A 174 -2.41 13.31 -25.37
CA GLN A 174 -2.61 11.86 -25.19
C GLN A 174 -1.37 11.15 -24.63
N ASN A 175 -0.17 11.63 -24.96
CA ASN A 175 1.10 11.07 -24.45
C ASN A 175 1.26 11.37 -22.96
N VAL A 176 0.99 12.62 -22.55
CA VAL A 176 1.00 13.04 -21.14
C VAL A 176 -0.03 12.24 -20.35
N LEU A 177 -1.28 12.19 -20.83
CA LEU A 177 -2.35 11.39 -20.22
C LEU A 177 -1.94 9.91 -20.07
N MET A 178 -1.24 9.34 -21.05
CA MET A 178 -0.75 7.97 -20.96
C MET A 178 0.31 7.80 -19.87
N CYS A 179 1.25 8.73 -19.74
CA CYS A 179 2.23 8.70 -18.68
C CYS A 179 1.57 8.81 -17.30
N GLU A 180 0.81 9.87 -17.06
CA GLU A 180 0.21 10.17 -15.75
C GLU A 180 -0.70 9.04 -15.27
N ASN A 181 -1.56 8.51 -16.16
CA ASN A 181 -2.37 7.33 -15.85
C ASN A 181 -1.52 6.09 -15.51
N THR A 182 -0.36 5.94 -16.13
CA THR A 182 0.53 4.81 -15.86
C THR A 182 1.21 4.99 -14.51
N VAL A 183 1.67 6.20 -14.17
CA VAL A 183 2.26 6.53 -12.87
C VAL A 183 1.23 6.32 -11.75
N ALA A 184 0.02 6.88 -11.88
CA ALA A 184 -1.08 6.70 -10.92
C ALA A 184 -1.38 5.21 -10.67
N LYS A 185 -1.51 4.41 -11.74
CA LYS A 185 -1.71 2.95 -11.63
C LYS A 185 -0.53 2.23 -10.99
N ASN A 186 0.69 2.69 -11.24
CA ASN A 186 1.91 2.08 -10.71
C ASN A 186 2.00 2.31 -9.20
N VAL A 187 1.72 3.54 -8.74
CA VAL A 187 1.63 3.90 -7.31
C VAL A 187 0.53 3.09 -6.63
N ALA A 188 -0.67 3.03 -7.21
CA ALA A 188 -1.76 2.25 -6.62
C ALA A 188 -1.45 0.75 -6.51
N ARG A 189 -0.64 0.19 -7.43
CA ARG A 189 -0.17 -1.20 -7.34
C ARG A 189 0.92 -1.38 -6.30
N LEU A 190 1.85 -0.42 -6.19
CA LEU A 190 2.89 -0.43 -5.16
C LEU A 190 2.24 -0.49 -3.78
N HIS A 191 1.32 0.43 -3.49
CA HIS A 191 0.56 0.47 -2.24
C HIS A 191 -0.13 -0.87 -1.92
N VAL A 192 -0.78 -1.50 -2.91
CA VAL A 192 -1.45 -2.81 -2.73
C VAL A 192 -0.46 -3.95 -2.49
N PHE A 193 0.72 -3.91 -3.11
CA PHE A 193 1.72 -4.97 -2.96
C PHE A 193 2.51 -4.85 -1.66
N ALA A 194 2.89 -3.64 -1.27
CA ALA A 194 3.43 -3.28 0.04
C ALA A 194 2.51 -3.76 1.17
N ALA A 195 1.24 -3.32 1.18
CA ALA A 195 0.27 -3.76 2.19
C ALA A 195 0.05 -5.29 2.24
N LYS A 196 0.30 -5.99 1.12
CA LYS A 196 0.25 -7.46 1.06
C LYS A 196 1.50 -8.11 1.64
N CYS A 197 2.66 -7.47 1.60
CA CYS A 197 3.86 -7.91 2.30
C CYS A 197 3.66 -7.82 3.81
N HIS A 198 3.08 -6.73 4.31
CA HIS A 198 2.77 -6.56 5.74
C HIS A 198 1.73 -7.58 6.21
N GLU A 199 0.74 -7.91 5.36
CA GLU A 199 -0.22 -9.00 5.62
C GLU A 199 0.49 -10.34 5.81
N LYS A 200 1.46 -10.67 4.94
CA LYS A 200 2.22 -11.91 5.04
C LYS A 200 3.14 -11.91 6.24
N MET A 201 3.78 -10.77 6.55
CA MET A 201 4.61 -10.59 7.74
C MET A 201 3.79 -10.90 8.99
N ASN A 202 2.69 -10.18 9.22
CA ASN A 202 1.82 -10.39 10.37
C ASN A 202 1.32 -11.84 10.45
N HIS A 203 0.98 -12.44 9.32
CA HIS A 203 0.55 -13.84 9.26
C HIS A 203 1.64 -14.84 9.63
N ALA A 204 2.86 -14.63 9.15
CA ALA A 204 4.01 -15.49 9.43
C ALA A 204 4.42 -15.37 10.89
N PHE A 205 4.52 -14.14 11.41
CA PHE A 205 4.93 -13.86 12.79
C PHE A 205 3.91 -14.39 13.80
N ALA A 206 2.61 -14.25 13.52
CA ALA A 206 1.55 -14.86 14.34
C ALA A 206 1.63 -16.40 14.42
N LYS A 207 2.40 -17.03 13.52
CA LYS A 207 2.69 -18.47 13.50
C LYS A 207 4.11 -18.81 13.97
N GLY A 208 4.91 -17.82 14.38
CA GLY A 208 6.33 -17.99 14.70
C GLY A 208 7.18 -18.40 13.50
N GLN A 209 6.80 -17.96 12.30
CA GLN A 209 7.52 -18.21 11.06
C GLN A 209 8.24 -16.94 10.61
N ASP A 210 9.48 -17.09 10.13
CA ASP A 210 10.20 -15.99 9.51
C ASP A 210 9.50 -15.50 8.25
N PHE A 211 9.65 -14.20 8.03
CA PHE A 211 9.26 -13.54 6.80
C PHE A 211 10.10 -12.28 6.64
N ASP A 212 10.87 -12.23 5.57
CA ASP A 212 11.64 -11.06 5.18
C ASP A 212 10.69 -10.09 4.45
N GLU A 213 10.18 -9.13 5.21
CA GLU A 213 9.26 -8.08 4.75
C GLU A 213 9.96 -7.23 3.68
N GLU A 214 11.13 -6.68 3.99
CA GLU A 214 11.94 -5.81 3.12
C GLU A 214 12.19 -6.41 1.73
N THR A 215 12.49 -7.71 1.67
CA THR A 215 12.68 -8.41 0.39
C THR A 215 11.38 -8.52 -0.41
N CYS A 216 10.23 -8.62 0.27
CA CYS A 216 8.92 -8.62 -0.36
C CYS A 216 8.51 -7.23 -0.87
N GLU A 217 8.77 -6.19 -0.07
CA GLU A 217 8.36 -4.82 -0.35
C GLU A 217 9.33 -4.11 -1.30
N GLU A 218 10.61 -4.08 -0.99
CA GLU A 218 11.58 -3.29 -1.73
C GLU A 218 12.21 -4.09 -2.89
N THR A 219 13.36 -4.70 -2.60
CA THR A 219 14.24 -5.31 -3.59
C THR A 219 14.47 -6.76 -3.22
N ASP A 220 14.02 -7.66 -4.09
CA ASP A 220 14.42 -9.06 -4.01
C ASP A 220 15.70 -9.24 -4.85
N PRO A 221 16.88 -9.44 -4.23
CA PRO A 221 18.14 -9.52 -4.96
C PRO A 221 18.25 -10.77 -5.83
N VAL A 222 17.36 -11.75 -5.66
CA VAL A 222 17.35 -13.00 -6.40
C VAL A 222 16.33 -12.95 -7.53
N SER A 223 15.09 -12.57 -7.23
CA SER A 223 14.01 -12.63 -8.20
C SER A 223 13.71 -11.29 -8.89
N HIS A 224 14.11 -10.17 -8.29
CA HIS A 224 13.76 -8.81 -8.70
C HIS A 224 12.23 -8.64 -8.85
N ARG A 225 11.49 -9.14 -7.85
CA ARG A 225 10.02 -9.13 -7.81
C ARG A 225 9.44 -8.53 -6.54
N GLY A 226 10.24 -7.78 -5.78
CA GLY A 226 9.74 -6.90 -4.73
C GLY A 226 8.66 -5.95 -5.28
N ALA A 227 7.86 -5.35 -4.40
CA ALA A 227 6.85 -4.38 -4.82
C ALA A 227 7.51 -3.18 -5.52
N LEU A 228 8.58 -2.63 -4.95
CA LEU A 228 9.36 -1.53 -5.51
C LEU A 228 10.12 -1.95 -6.77
N ASP A 229 10.67 -3.17 -6.84
CA ASP A 229 11.26 -3.68 -8.10
C ASP A 229 10.28 -3.58 -9.28
N LYS A 230 9.03 -3.98 -9.07
CA LYS A 230 8.00 -3.92 -10.12
C LYS A 230 7.60 -2.48 -10.46
N TYR A 231 7.56 -1.61 -9.45
CA TYR A 231 7.34 -0.19 -9.64
C TYR A 231 8.44 0.41 -10.53
N ASN A 232 9.70 0.15 -10.18
CA ASN A 232 10.90 0.63 -10.88
C ASN A 232 10.97 0.13 -12.33
N GLN A 233 10.65 -1.14 -12.57
CA GLN A 233 10.56 -1.69 -13.94
C GLN A 233 9.54 -0.94 -14.82
N GLN A 234 8.45 -0.43 -14.23
CA GLN A 234 7.45 0.35 -14.97
C GLN A 234 7.86 1.81 -15.13
N ARG A 235 8.51 2.41 -14.12
CA ARG A 235 9.17 3.72 -14.24
C ARG A 235 10.18 3.74 -15.39
N ASP A 236 11.05 2.73 -15.48
CA ASP A 236 12.09 2.68 -16.52
C ASP A 236 11.51 2.60 -17.93
N LYS A 237 10.38 1.89 -18.08
CA LYS A 237 9.63 1.87 -19.34
C LYS A 237 9.07 3.24 -19.70
N LEU A 238 8.56 4.00 -18.73
CA LEU A 238 8.06 5.36 -18.96
C LEU A 238 9.20 6.32 -19.33
N ALA A 239 10.33 6.22 -18.63
CA ALA A 239 11.52 7.01 -18.94
C ALA A 239 12.02 6.75 -20.37
N ALA A 240 12.05 5.49 -20.80
CA ALA A 240 12.44 5.11 -22.17
C ALA A 240 11.46 5.62 -23.24
N LEU A 241 10.18 5.81 -22.91
CA LEU A 241 9.19 6.37 -23.83
C LEU A 241 9.30 7.90 -23.97
N GLY A 242 9.81 8.61 -22.96
CA GLY A 242 9.96 10.07 -23.00
C GLY A 242 8.64 10.84 -23.18
N ILE A 243 7.52 10.27 -22.71
CA ILE A 243 6.17 10.82 -22.87
C ILE A 243 5.65 11.59 -21.66
N CYS A 244 6.39 11.56 -20.55
CA CYS A 244 5.98 12.17 -19.29
C CYS A 244 6.19 13.68 -19.28
N PRO A 245 5.29 14.45 -18.65
CA PRO A 245 5.47 15.89 -18.46
C PRO A 245 6.63 16.15 -17.48
N SER A 246 7.14 17.39 -17.46
CA SER A 246 8.28 17.76 -16.59
C SER A 246 8.01 17.60 -15.09
N CYS A 247 6.74 17.62 -14.67
CA CYS A 247 6.36 17.38 -13.28
C CYS A 247 6.38 15.88 -12.88
N LEU A 248 6.53 14.98 -13.86
CA LEU A 248 6.73 13.54 -13.67
C LEU A 248 8.01 13.08 -14.39
N ASP A 249 9.11 13.78 -14.13
CA ASP A 249 10.43 13.26 -14.51
C ASP A 249 10.80 12.02 -13.69
N SER A 250 11.93 11.38 -14.02
CA SER A 250 12.36 10.17 -13.31
C SER A 250 12.53 10.37 -11.80
N ALA A 251 13.02 11.55 -11.36
CA ALA A 251 13.24 11.83 -9.95
C ALA A 251 11.92 12.05 -9.19
N ALA A 252 10.95 12.71 -9.82
CA ALA A 252 9.60 12.86 -9.29
C ALA A 252 8.92 11.49 -9.15
N ILE A 253 9.01 10.63 -10.18
CA ILE A 253 8.45 9.26 -10.11
C ILE A 253 9.16 8.44 -9.03
N ASP A 254 10.48 8.54 -8.88
CA ASP A 254 11.20 7.87 -7.78
C ASP A 254 10.70 8.33 -6.40
N SER A 255 10.50 9.64 -6.24
CA SER A 255 9.99 10.22 -5.00
C SER A 255 8.56 9.75 -4.69
N LEU A 256 7.71 9.57 -5.70
CA LEU A 256 6.38 8.99 -5.54
C LEU A 256 6.45 7.54 -5.06
N GLY A 257 7.38 6.74 -5.59
CA GLY A 257 7.63 5.38 -5.12
C GLY A 257 8.00 5.34 -3.64
N ALA A 258 9.03 6.11 -3.25
CA ALA A 258 9.49 6.18 -1.86
C ALA A 258 8.41 6.72 -0.90
N ALA A 259 7.68 7.76 -1.30
CA ALA A 259 6.59 8.30 -0.49
C ALA A 259 5.43 7.31 -0.34
N THR A 260 5.19 6.45 -1.34
CA THR A 260 4.15 5.42 -1.26
C THR A 260 4.51 4.33 -0.27
N LEU A 261 5.78 3.89 -0.23
CA LEU A 261 6.25 2.92 0.77
C LEU A 261 6.11 3.50 2.18
N ALA A 262 6.73 4.65 2.42
CA ALA A 262 6.69 5.32 3.73
C ALA A 262 5.26 5.59 4.23
N GLU A 263 4.29 5.77 3.34
CA GLU A 263 2.88 5.88 3.71
C GLU A 263 2.27 4.54 4.16
N VAL A 264 2.57 3.44 3.45
CA VAL A 264 2.09 2.11 3.82
C VAL A 264 2.70 1.69 5.16
N ASP A 265 4.00 1.86 5.32
CA ASP A 265 4.78 1.55 6.54
C ASP A 265 4.29 2.41 7.69
N GLY A 266 4.24 3.73 7.50
CA GLY A 266 3.76 4.66 8.51
C GLY A 266 2.31 4.37 8.97
N ASN A 267 1.48 3.76 8.12
CA ASN A 267 0.11 3.38 8.45
C ASN A 267 -0.02 1.92 8.96
N ASN A 268 1.08 1.17 9.09
CA ASN A 268 1.04 -0.24 9.50
C ASN A 268 0.34 -0.42 10.87
N GLY A 269 0.59 0.48 11.83
CA GLY A 269 -0.12 0.53 13.11
C GLY A 269 -1.62 0.83 13.02
N GLY A 270 -2.08 1.44 11.91
CA GLY A 270 -3.49 1.64 11.59
C GLY A 270 -4.22 0.35 11.18
N VAL A 271 -3.47 -0.69 10.76
CA VAL A 271 -3.99 -2.00 10.38
C VAL A 271 -3.69 -3.06 11.44
N TYR A 272 -2.54 -2.97 12.09
CA TYR A 272 -2.06 -3.89 13.13
C TYR A 272 -1.79 -3.16 14.44
N PRO A 273 -2.82 -2.58 15.10
CA PRO A 273 -2.63 -1.85 16.33
C PRO A 273 -2.13 -2.76 17.47
N CYS A 274 -1.29 -2.19 18.33
CA CYS A 274 -0.81 -2.83 19.55
C CYS A 274 -1.86 -2.81 20.68
N ASN A 275 -1.61 -3.58 21.74
CA ASN A 275 -2.44 -3.63 22.96
C ASN A 275 -3.89 -4.10 22.75
N LEU A 276 -4.10 -5.02 21.80
CA LEU A 276 -5.40 -5.66 21.60
C LEU A 276 -5.82 -6.46 22.83
N GLY A 277 -7.12 -6.55 23.07
CA GLY A 277 -7.72 -7.46 24.04
C GLY A 277 -7.40 -8.93 23.73
N PRO A 278 -7.71 -9.85 24.67
CA PRO A 278 -7.46 -11.28 24.50
C PRO A 278 -8.37 -11.95 23.45
#